data_AF-A0A9D9V5C6-F1
#
_entry.id   AF-A0A9D9V5C6-F1
#
_cell.length_a   1.000
_cell.length_b   1.000
_cell.length_c   1.000
_cell.angle_alpha   90.00
_cell.angle_beta   90.00
_cell.angle_gamma   90.00
#
_symmetry.space_group_name_H-M   'P 1'
#
loop_
_entity.id
_entity.type
_entity.pdbx_description
1 polymer ?
#
loop_
_entity_poly.entity_id
_entity_poly.type
_entity_poly.pdbx_seq_one_letter_code
_entity_poly.pdbx_strand_id
1 'polypeptide(L)'
;MELRHFNTYFFFLFFLAAGIGVMFLFLPFFSAIIIASILAVLFQRPYRWLLRETHESHTTSALLTCLLVAFVIVVPVFISLTFAINEAGSLYSSISEGQSAEMIATRFFTNFEQLPILGQFFRSDILSADTFSADIRSVSKNALVLLQAAYQGIAHFFFWIFVMFFALFYFLADGIRAINYLTRLSPLRDEHDQMLMKKFVSISRATIKGTILVGIVQGILGGLSFWIAGIPSPFIWGMIMVFFSVIPLVGSGIVWFPAGIILLLSGNVWQGFFVLGVGIGIVSTVDNILRPRLVGRDTHMHPLLVFFATLGGLSLFGLLGFIIGPIIVALFLALAEIYTKEFHRQLKSYNQAKTGA
;
A
#
# COMPACT_ATOMS: atom_id res chain seq x y z
N MET A 1 -12.72 39.18 40.30
CA MET A 1 -11.52 38.60 39.63
C MET A 1 -11.80 37.30 38.87
N GLU A 2 -13.00 36.72 38.90
CA GLU A 2 -13.28 35.39 38.32
C GLU A 2 -13.56 35.37 36.80
N LEU A 3 -13.97 36.49 36.19
CA LEU A 3 -14.27 36.57 34.75
C LEU A 3 -13.05 36.32 33.85
N ARG A 4 -11.83 36.58 34.34
CA ARG A 4 -10.60 36.45 33.53
C ARG A 4 -10.24 34.98 33.32
N HIS A 5 -10.46 34.12 34.32
CA HIS A 5 -10.26 32.68 34.19
C HIS A 5 -11.37 32.03 33.35
N PHE A 6 -12.62 32.50 33.51
CA PHE A 6 -13.74 32.03 32.70
C PHE A 6 -13.50 32.25 31.19
N ASN A 7 -13.02 33.45 30.80
CA ASN A 7 -12.70 33.74 29.40
C ASN A 7 -11.57 32.86 28.84
N THR A 8 -10.55 32.54 29.66
CA THR A 8 -9.46 31.66 29.24
C THR A 8 -9.93 30.21 29.07
N TYR A 9 -10.68 29.66 30.02
CA TYR A 9 -11.24 28.30 29.89
C TYR A 9 -12.23 28.20 28.73
N PHE A 10 -13.09 29.22 28.56
CA PHE A 10 -14.02 29.29 27.43
C PHE A 10 -13.28 29.33 26.09
N PHE A 11 -12.22 30.14 25.98
CA PHE A 11 -11.40 30.20 24.77
C PHE A 11 -10.73 28.84 24.47
N PHE A 12 -10.08 28.20 25.46
CA PHE A 12 -9.44 26.90 25.24
C PHE A 12 -10.43 25.78 24.91
N LEU A 13 -11.61 25.78 25.55
CA LEU A 13 -12.68 24.83 25.24
C LEU A 13 -13.19 25.03 23.81
N PHE A 14 -13.46 26.27 23.42
CA PHE A 14 -13.91 26.60 22.07
C PHE A 14 -12.84 26.29 21.02
N PHE A 15 -11.58 26.60 21.31
CA PHE A 15 -10.43 26.27 20.46
C PHE A 15 -10.29 24.75 20.28
N LEU A 16 -10.42 23.97 21.37
CA LEU A 16 -10.39 22.52 21.32
C LEU A 16 -11.57 21.96 20.51
N ALA A 17 -12.78 22.46 20.75
CA ALA A 17 -13.99 22.06 20.01
C ALA A 17 -13.89 22.38 18.52
N ALA A 18 -13.41 23.58 18.18
CA ALA A 18 -13.12 23.97 16.79
C ALA A 18 -12.04 23.07 16.18
N GLY A 19 -10.98 22.75 16.92
CA GLY A 19 -9.94 21.83 16.51
C GLY A 19 -10.46 20.41 16.22
N ILE A 20 -11.35 19.89 17.05
CA ILE A 20 -12.04 18.60 16.82
C ILE A 20 -12.92 18.67 15.58
N GLY A 21 -13.70 19.76 15.40
CA GLY A 21 -14.52 19.97 14.22
C GLY A 21 -13.70 20.01 12.92
N VAL A 22 -12.57 20.70 12.95
CA VAL A 22 -11.58 20.71 11.86
C VAL A 22 -11.05 19.30 11.60
N MET A 23 -10.67 18.55 12.64
CA MET A 23 -10.20 17.17 12.47
C MET A 23 -11.23 16.27 11.78
N PHE A 24 -12.51 16.36 12.15
CA PHE A 24 -13.58 15.61 11.48
C PHE A 24 -13.80 16.03 10.03
N LEU A 25 -13.65 17.33 9.72
CA LEU A 25 -13.73 17.84 8.35
C LEU A 25 -12.60 17.26 7.47
N PHE A 26 -11.39 17.15 8.03
CA PHE A 26 -10.21 16.66 7.31
C PHE A 26 -10.10 15.13 7.29
N LEU A 27 -10.80 14.42 8.17
CA LEU A 27 -10.74 12.95 8.30
C LEU A 27 -10.96 12.20 6.97
N PRO A 28 -11.95 12.56 6.11
CA PRO A 28 -12.16 11.88 4.83
C PRO A 28 -10.98 12.05 3.87
N PHE A 29 -10.23 13.14 4.00
CA PHE A 29 -9.09 13.51 3.16
C PHE A 29 -7.75 13.08 3.75
N PHE A 30 -7.74 12.58 4.98
CA PHE A 30 -6.52 12.33 5.74
C PHE A 30 -5.55 11.40 4.99
N SER A 31 -6.07 10.32 4.40
CA SER A 31 -5.26 9.39 3.61
C SER A 31 -4.64 10.05 2.37
N ALA A 32 -5.40 10.86 1.64
CA ALA A 32 -4.91 11.60 0.48
C ALA A 32 -3.82 12.61 0.86
N ILE A 33 -4.03 13.35 1.95
CA ILE A 33 -3.08 14.34 2.48
C ILE A 33 -1.79 13.64 2.93
N ILE A 34 -1.87 12.53 3.65
CA ILE A 34 -0.66 11.81 4.08
C ILE A 34 0.12 11.28 2.88
N ILE A 35 -0.54 10.67 1.88
CA ILE A 35 0.15 10.22 0.68
C ILE A 35 0.76 11.39 -0.10
N ALA A 36 0.06 12.50 -0.22
CA ALA A 36 0.60 13.72 -0.81
C ALA A 36 1.86 14.20 -0.07
N SER A 37 1.89 14.16 1.26
CA SER A 37 3.06 14.56 2.04
C SER A 37 4.26 13.62 1.84
N ILE A 38 4.01 12.31 1.75
CA ILE A 38 5.03 11.29 1.49
C ILE A 38 5.59 11.46 0.07
N LEU A 39 4.72 11.68 -0.92
CA LEU A 39 5.12 11.96 -2.30
C LEU A 39 5.91 13.27 -2.37
N ALA A 40 5.50 14.32 -1.68
CA ALA A 40 6.25 15.58 -1.63
C ALA A 40 7.69 15.36 -1.10
N VAL A 41 7.85 14.59 -0.03
CA VAL A 41 9.16 14.24 0.54
C VAL A 41 10.03 13.42 -0.43
N LEU A 42 9.41 12.51 -1.17
CA LEU A 42 10.08 11.62 -2.14
C LEU A 42 10.52 12.40 -3.38
N PHE A 43 9.61 13.19 -3.96
CA PHE A 43 9.82 13.99 -5.17
C PHE A 43 10.47 15.34 -4.89
N GLN A 44 10.86 15.63 -3.64
CA GLN A 44 11.59 16.84 -3.27
C GLN A 44 12.88 17.05 -4.08
N ARG A 45 13.57 15.96 -4.48
CA ARG A 45 14.77 16.05 -5.33
C ARG A 45 14.41 16.51 -6.76
N PRO A 46 13.52 15.83 -7.50
CA PRO A 46 12.98 16.32 -8.77
C PRO A 46 12.44 17.75 -8.69
N TYR A 47 11.67 18.09 -7.65
CA TYR A 47 11.12 19.43 -7.46
C TYR A 47 12.20 20.51 -7.38
N ARG A 48 13.25 20.29 -6.57
CA ARG A 48 14.36 21.24 -6.44
C ARG A 48 15.20 21.37 -7.72
N TRP A 49 15.30 20.29 -8.50
CA TRP A 49 15.94 20.35 -9.80
C TRP A 49 15.12 21.21 -10.76
N LEU A 50 13.81 20.96 -10.86
CA LEU A 50 12.88 21.78 -11.64
C LEU A 50 12.85 23.24 -11.18
N LEU A 51 12.94 23.51 -9.88
CA LEU A 51 12.95 24.86 -9.31
C LEU A 51 14.12 25.70 -9.84
N ARG A 52 15.30 25.08 -9.96
CA ARG A 52 16.49 25.74 -10.52
C ARG A 52 16.33 26.02 -12.02
N GLU A 53 15.76 25.08 -12.77
CA GLU A 53 15.53 25.22 -14.22
C GLU A 53 14.43 26.24 -14.54
N THR A 54 13.39 26.35 -13.69
CA THR A 54 12.27 27.28 -13.89
C THR A 54 12.49 28.64 -13.23
N HIS A 55 13.74 29.06 -13.01
CA HIS A 55 14.09 30.36 -12.42
C HIS A 55 13.39 30.64 -11.08
N GLU A 56 13.36 29.65 -10.17
CA GLU A 56 12.76 29.75 -8.83
C GLU A 56 11.22 29.97 -8.81
N SER A 57 10.51 29.70 -9.92
CA SER A 57 9.04 29.72 -9.95
C SER A 57 8.41 28.52 -9.23
N HIS A 58 8.07 28.68 -7.95
CA HIS A 58 7.47 27.64 -7.11
C HIS A 58 6.23 26.97 -7.74
N THR A 59 5.34 27.76 -8.36
CA THR A 59 4.10 27.28 -8.99
C THR A 59 4.40 26.37 -10.17
N THR A 60 5.30 26.80 -11.06
CA THR A 60 5.65 26.04 -12.27
C THR A 60 6.37 24.75 -11.91
N SER A 61 7.35 24.79 -11.00
CA SER A 61 8.08 23.59 -10.59
C SER A 61 7.18 22.59 -9.89
N ALA A 62 6.24 23.06 -9.05
CA ALA A 62 5.28 22.19 -8.37
C ALA A 62 4.35 21.51 -9.36
N LEU A 63 3.83 22.25 -10.36
CA LEU A 63 2.97 21.72 -11.40
C LEU A 63 3.70 20.70 -12.28
N LEU A 64 4.92 21.00 -12.73
CA LEU A 64 5.75 20.06 -13.49
C LEU A 64 6.09 18.80 -12.67
N THR A 65 6.34 18.94 -11.37
CA THR A 65 6.56 17.79 -10.50
C THR A 65 5.29 16.96 -10.35
N CYS A 66 4.12 17.58 -10.22
CA CYS A 66 2.84 16.87 -10.17
C CYS A 66 2.57 16.10 -11.48
N LEU A 67 2.85 16.71 -12.64
CA LEU A 67 2.76 16.03 -13.92
C LEU A 67 3.72 14.84 -14.03
N LEU A 68 4.96 15.00 -13.53
CA LEU A 68 5.93 13.90 -13.48
C LEU A 68 5.46 12.77 -12.56
N VAL A 69 4.90 13.08 -11.40
CA VAL A 69 4.30 12.09 -10.49
C VAL A 69 3.11 11.38 -11.16
N ALA A 70 2.22 12.13 -11.80
CA ALA A 70 1.09 11.59 -12.53
C ALA A 70 1.57 10.64 -13.65
N PHE A 71 2.58 11.04 -14.42
CA PHE A 71 3.16 10.20 -15.47
C PHE A 71 3.74 8.89 -14.91
N VAL A 72 4.55 8.98 -13.84
CA VAL A 72 5.18 7.81 -13.20
C VAL A 72 4.16 6.82 -12.63
N ILE A 73 3.00 7.30 -12.18
CA ILE A 73 1.95 6.44 -11.61
C ILE A 73 0.98 5.95 -12.69
N VAL A 74 0.43 6.85 -13.50
CA VAL A 74 -0.65 6.56 -14.45
C VAL A 74 -0.17 5.69 -15.60
N VAL A 75 1.04 5.91 -16.13
CA VAL A 75 1.52 5.14 -17.30
C VAL A 75 1.66 3.65 -16.98
N PRO A 76 2.33 3.23 -15.88
CA PRO A 76 2.39 1.82 -15.51
C PRO A 76 1.01 1.21 -15.23
N VAL A 77 0.10 1.95 -14.57
CA VAL A 77 -1.28 1.50 -14.31
C VAL A 77 -2.01 1.25 -15.62
N PHE A 78 -1.97 2.22 -16.53
CA PHE A 78 -2.70 2.17 -17.80
C PHE A 78 -2.19 1.05 -18.71
N ILE A 79 -0.86 0.89 -18.79
CA ILE A 79 -0.24 -0.24 -19.51
C ILE A 79 -0.69 -1.55 -18.88
N SER A 80 -0.56 -1.70 -17.56
CA SER A 80 -0.94 -2.92 -16.83
C SER A 80 -2.42 -3.27 -17.03
N LEU A 81 -3.31 -2.28 -16.97
CA LEU A 81 -4.75 -2.47 -17.12
C LEU A 81 -5.12 -2.87 -18.55
N THR A 82 -4.53 -2.20 -19.55
CA THR A 82 -4.78 -2.52 -20.97
C THR A 82 -4.33 -3.95 -21.29
N PHE A 83 -3.15 -4.35 -20.82
CA PHE A 83 -2.67 -5.72 -21.00
C PHE A 83 -3.51 -6.73 -20.25
N ALA A 84 -3.87 -6.46 -18.99
CA ALA A 84 -4.74 -7.35 -18.22
C ALA A 84 -6.11 -7.53 -18.89
N ILE A 85 -6.71 -6.46 -19.43
CA ILE A 85 -7.99 -6.54 -20.16
C ILE A 85 -7.84 -7.35 -21.44
N ASN A 86 -6.77 -7.13 -22.22
CA ASN A 86 -6.56 -7.84 -23.48
C ASN A 86 -6.31 -9.34 -23.24
N GLU A 87 -5.53 -9.68 -22.22
CA GLU A 87 -5.22 -11.07 -21.86
C GLU A 87 -6.42 -11.77 -21.21
N ALA A 88 -7.18 -11.07 -20.36
CA ALA A 88 -8.44 -11.60 -19.85
C ALA A 88 -9.48 -11.77 -20.97
N GLY A 89 -9.48 -10.88 -21.96
CA GLY A 89 -10.34 -10.93 -23.13
C GLY A 89 -10.04 -12.13 -24.04
N SER A 90 -8.76 -12.43 -24.30
CA SER A 90 -8.34 -13.62 -25.06
C SER A 90 -8.63 -14.92 -24.31
N LEU A 91 -8.53 -14.91 -22.98
CA LEU A 91 -8.95 -16.02 -22.13
C LEU A 91 -10.47 -16.22 -22.20
N TYR A 92 -11.23 -15.13 -22.10
CA TYR A 92 -12.69 -15.16 -22.14
C TYR A 92 -13.22 -15.59 -23.51
N SER A 93 -12.63 -15.13 -24.62
CA SER A 93 -13.01 -15.59 -25.96
C SER A 93 -12.64 -17.06 -26.19
N SER A 94 -11.49 -17.52 -25.68
CA SER A 94 -11.10 -18.95 -25.76
C SER A 94 -12.03 -19.87 -24.96
N ILE A 95 -12.62 -19.35 -23.87
CA ILE A 95 -13.63 -20.06 -23.08
C ILE A 95 -15.01 -19.97 -23.76
N SER A 96 -15.39 -18.79 -24.27
CA SER A 96 -16.71 -18.53 -24.85
C SER A 96 -16.93 -19.11 -26.25
N GLU A 97 -15.89 -19.33 -27.06
CA GLU A 97 -16.01 -19.86 -28.43
C GLU A 97 -15.93 -21.39 -28.53
N GLY A 98 -15.82 -22.13 -27.42
CA GLY A 98 -15.89 -23.60 -27.51
C GLY A 98 -15.64 -24.42 -26.25
N GLN A 99 -15.48 -23.82 -25.06
CA GLN A 99 -15.29 -24.59 -23.83
C GLN A 99 -16.33 -24.20 -22.79
N SER A 100 -17.44 -24.94 -22.73
CA SER A 100 -18.34 -24.87 -21.58
C SER A 100 -17.53 -25.10 -20.29
N ALA A 101 -17.94 -24.48 -19.19
CA ALA A 101 -17.32 -24.70 -17.87
C ALA A 101 -17.17 -26.21 -17.52
N GLU A 102 -18.03 -27.05 -18.09
CA GLU A 102 -17.94 -28.52 -18.08
C GLU A 102 -16.68 -29.10 -18.72
N MET A 103 -16.16 -28.55 -19.83
CA MET A 103 -14.96 -29.10 -20.46
C MET A 103 -13.69 -28.73 -19.69
N ILE A 104 -13.65 -27.56 -19.06
CA ILE A 104 -12.56 -27.17 -18.13
C ILE A 104 -12.59 -28.07 -16.90
N ALA A 105 -13.78 -28.29 -16.32
CA ALA A 105 -13.95 -29.24 -15.22
C ALA A 105 -13.52 -30.65 -15.63
N THR A 106 -14.03 -31.16 -16.75
CA THR A 106 -13.70 -32.51 -17.25
C THR A 106 -12.21 -32.69 -17.52
N ARG A 107 -11.53 -31.70 -18.13
CA ARG A 107 -10.06 -31.74 -18.36
C ARG A 107 -9.24 -31.67 -17.08
N PHE A 108 -9.71 -30.92 -16.09
CA PHE A 108 -9.08 -30.88 -14.77
C PHE A 108 -9.18 -32.25 -14.09
N PHE A 109 -10.38 -32.85 -14.04
CA PHE A 109 -10.56 -34.16 -13.41
C PHE A 109 -9.85 -35.30 -14.15
N THR A 110 -9.87 -35.32 -15.49
CA THR A 110 -9.20 -36.39 -16.27
C THR A 110 -7.67 -36.34 -16.20
N ASN A 111 -7.05 -35.16 -16.07
CA ASN A 111 -5.60 -35.05 -15.89
C ASN A 111 -5.16 -35.36 -14.44
N PHE A 112 -6.03 -35.14 -13.45
CA PHE A 112 -5.76 -35.43 -12.04
C PHE A 112 -6.07 -36.88 -11.64
N GLU A 113 -6.99 -37.58 -12.32
CA GLU A 113 -7.23 -39.02 -12.12
C GLU A 113 -6.00 -39.89 -12.50
N GLN A 114 -5.13 -39.37 -13.36
CA GLN A 114 -3.89 -40.06 -13.77
C GLN A 114 -2.76 -39.95 -12.73
N LEU A 115 -2.91 -39.13 -11.68
CA LEU A 115 -1.93 -38.98 -10.60
C LEU A 115 -2.32 -39.84 -9.38
N PRO A 116 -1.54 -40.90 -9.05
CA PRO A 116 -1.96 -41.94 -8.10
C PRO A 116 -2.20 -41.48 -6.65
N ILE A 117 -1.64 -40.34 -6.23
CA ILE A 117 -1.79 -39.82 -4.86
C ILE A 117 -2.93 -38.79 -4.76
N LEU A 118 -3.22 -38.07 -5.85
CA LEU A 118 -4.24 -37.00 -5.87
C LEU A 118 -5.60 -37.48 -6.37
N GLY A 119 -5.64 -38.55 -7.18
CA GLY A 119 -6.88 -39.09 -7.75
C GLY A 119 -7.89 -39.61 -6.72
N GLN A 120 -7.45 -40.04 -5.52
CA GLN A 120 -8.36 -40.44 -4.44
C GLN A 120 -9.00 -39.25 -3.71
N PHE A 121 -8.35 -38.08 -3.66
CA PHE A 121 -8.87 -36.88 -3.01
C PHE A 121 -9.95 -36.21 -3.88
N PHE A 122 -9.74 -36.18 -5.20
CA PHE A 122 -10.66 -35.57 -6.18
C PHE A 122 -11.86 -36.45 -6.56
N ARG A 123 -11.90 -37.72 -6.15
CA ARG A 123 -13.05 -38.63 -6.31
C ARG A 123 -14.15 -38.45 -5.25
N SER A 124 -13.92 -37.62 -4.23
CA SER A 124 -14.93 -37.37 -3.21
C SER A 124 -15.98 -36.39 -3.71
N ASP A 125 -17.26 -36.64 -3.41
CA ASP A 125 -18.46 -35.86 -3.84
C ASP A 125 -18.42 -34.35 -3.50
N ILE A 126 -17.39 -33.89 -2.78
CA ILE A 126 -17.16 -32.52 -2.34
C ILE A 126 -16.73 -31.60 -3.50
N LEU A 127 -16.09 -32.14 -4.54
CA LEU A 127 -15.61 -31.41 -5.72
C LEU A 127 -16.17 -32.04 -7.00
N SER A 128 -17.49 -32.03 -7.15
CA SER A 128 -18.18 -32.49 -8.36
C SER A 128 -18.18 -31.39 -9.45
N ALA A 129 -18.18 -31.77 -10.73
CA ALA A 129 -18.19 -30.82 -11.85
C ALA A 129 -19.42 -29.88 -11.83
N ASP A 130 -20.53 -30.34 -11.26
CA ASP A 130 -21.77 -29.58 -11.10
C ASP A 130 -21.65 -28.46 -10.06
N THR A 131 -20.99 -28.69 -8.92
CA THR A 131 -20.78 -27.66 -7.89
C THR A 131 -19.81 -26.58 -8.37
N PHE A 132 -18.74 -26.99 -9.06
CA PHE A 132 -17.77 -26.06 -9.65
C PHE A 132 -18.38 -25.17 -10.75
N SER A 133 -19.23 -25.73 -11.61
CA SER A 133 -19.92 -24.97 -12.66
C SER A 133 -20.99 -24.02 -12.11
N ALA A 134 -21.64 -24.38 -10.99
CA ALA A 134 -22.57 -23.53 -10.27
C ALA A 134 -21.87 -22.33 -9.59
N ASP A 135 -20.69 -22.53 -9.01
CA ASP A 135 -19.88 -21.47 -8.39
C ASP A 135 -19.38 -20.45 -9.42
N ILE A 136 -18.93 -20.92 -10.59
CA ILE A 136 -18.56 -20.04 -11.71
C ILE A 136 -19.75 -19.21 -12.19
N ARG A 137 -20.94 -19.82 -12.33
CA ARG A 137 -22.16 -19.11 -12.73
C ARG A 137 -22.65 -18.11 -11.67
N SER A 138 -22.43 -18.39 -10.38
CA SER A 138 -22.75 -17.48 -9.27
C SER A 138 -21.88 -16.20 -9.31
N VAL A 139 -20.59 -16.35 -9.60
CA VAL A 139 -19.68 -15.21 -9.84
C VAL A 139 -20.15 -14.38 -11.03
N SER A 140 -20.61 -15.01 -12.12
CA SER A 140 -21.15 -14.31 -13.29
C SER A 140 -22.48 -13.59 -13.01
N LYS A 141 -23.40 -14.15 -12.21
CA LYS A 141 -24.68 -13.51 -11.89
C LYS A 141 -24.54 -12.29 -10.97
N ASN A 142 -23.51 -12.25 -10.13
CA ASN A 142 -23.20 -11.10 -9.27
C ASN A 142 -22.37 -10.01 -9.97
N ALA A 143 -22.09 -10.16 -11.27
CA ALA A 143 -21.34 -9.17 -12.06
C ALA A 143 -22.00 -7.78 -12.06
N LEU A 144 -23.34 -7.70 -12.02
CA LEU A 144 -24.05 -6.41 -11.93
C LEU A 144 -23.82 -5.70 -10.58
N VAL A 145 -23.74 -6.44 -9.48
CA VAL A 145 -23.42 -5.89 -8.14
C VAL A 145 -21.96 -5.44 -8.10
N LEU A 146 -21.04 -6.21 -8.69
CA LEU A 146 -19.64 -5.81 -8.85
C LEU A 146 -19.49 -4.55 -9.70
N LEU A 147 -20.23 -4.44 -10.82
CA LEU A 147 -20.20 -3.28 -11.71
C LEU A 147 -20.74 -2.03 -11.01
N GLN A 148 -21.81 -2.16 -10.22
CA GLN A 148 -22.39 -1.05 -9.47
C GLN A 148 -21.46 -0.59 -8.33
N ALA A 149 -20.81 -1.53 -7.63
CA ALA A 149 -19.78 -1.23 -6.63
C ALA A 149 -18.54 -0.57 -7.28
N ALA A 150 -18.12 -1.03 -8.46
CA ALA A 150 -17.03 -0.44 -9.22
C ALA A 150 -17.37 1.01 -9.63
N TYR A 151 -18.59 1.27 -10.10
CA TYR A 151 -19.01 2.61 -10.52
C TYR A 151 -18.96 3.64 -9.38
N GLN A 152 -19.47 3.28 -8.20
CA GLN A 152 -19.38 4.14 -7.00
C GLN A 152 -17.93 4.30 -6.52
N GLY A 153 -17.12 3.24 -6.60
CA GLY A 153 -15.70 3.28 -6.26
C GLY A 153 -14.87 4.19 -7.16
N ILE A 154 -15.23 4.30 -8.45
CA ILE A 154 -14.53 5.13 -9.42
C ILE A 154 -14.63 6.62 -9.07
N ALA A 155 -15.83 7.12 -8.76
CA ALA A 155 -16.02 8.53 -8.41
C ALA A 155 -15.23 8.91 -7.13
N HIS A 156 -15.30 8.06 -6.10
CA HIS A 156 -14.53 8.24 -4.87
C HIS A 156 -13.02 8.21 -5.13
N PHE A 157 -12.55 7.30 -5.99
CA PHE A 157 -11.15 7.19 -6.36
C PHE A 157 -10.63 8.43 -7.11
N PHE A 158 -11.37 8.94 -8.09
CA PHE A 158 -11.01 10.17 -8.80
C PHE A 158 -10.96 11.38 -7.87
N PHE A 159 -11.94 11.50 -6.98
CA PHE A 159 -11.96 12.56 -5.98
C PHE A 159 -10.77 12.46 -5.01
N TRP A 160 -10.46 11.25 -4.54
CA TRP A 160 -9.30 10.99 -3.70
C TRP A 160 -7.98 11.36 -4.40
N ILE A 161 -7.82 10.98 -5.67
CA ILE A 161 -6.68 11.36 -6.52
C ILE A 161 -6.59 12.88 -6.66
N PHE A 162 -7.70 13.55 -6.94
CA PHE A 162 -7.74 15.00 -7.09
C PHE A 162 -7.25 15.69 -5.82
N VAL A 163 -7.78 15.30 -4.65
CA VAL A 163 -7.37 15.87 -3.36
C VAL A 163 -5.90 15.56 -3.07
N MET A 164 -5.41 14.35 -3.38
CA MET A 164 -4.01 13.98 -3.22
C MET A 164 -3.10 14.88 -4.08
N PHE A 165 -3.40 15.07 -5.37
CA PHE A 165 -2.59 15.94 -6.24
C PHE A 165 -2.69 17.41 -5.86
N PHE A 166 -3.87 17.87 -5.42
CA PHE A 166 -4.06 19.22 -4.91
C PHE A 166 -3.20 19.46 -3.67
N ALA A 167 -3.24 18.56 -2.69
CA ALA A 167 -2.39 18.65 -1.50
C ALA A 167 -0.90 18.55 -1.85
N LEU A 168 -0.53 17.65 -2.78
CA LEU A 168 0.85 17.48 -3.24
C LEU A 168 1.39 18.77 -3.86
N PHE A 169 0.58 19.44 -4.68
CA PHE A 169 0.94 20.72 -5.29
C PHE A 169 1.30 21.76 -4.22
N TYR A 170 0.43 21.97 -3.23
CA TYR A 170 0.68 22.94 -2.16
C TYR A 170 1.82 22.54 -1.22
N PHE A 171 2.00 21.23 -0.96
CA PHE A 171 3.15 20.75 -0.19
C PHE A 171 4.47 20.96 -0.90
N LEU A 172 4.49 20.90 -2.23
CA LEU A 172 5.69 21.22 -3.00
C LEU A 172 5.91 22.73 -3.09
N ALA A 173 4.87 23.50 -3.43
CA ALA A 173 4.96 24.95 -3.64
C ALA A 173 5.23 25.74 -2.34
N ASP A 174 4.47 25.45 -1.27
CA ASP A 174 4.48 26.21 -0.01
C ASP A 174 4.88 25.38 1.22
N GLY A 175 5.33 24.14 1.04
CA GLY A 175 5.58 23.22 2.17
C GLY A 175 6.57 23.74 3.22
N ILE A 176 7.59 24.51 2.83
CA ILE A 176 8.53 25.12 3.78
C ILE A 176 7.82 26.14 4.68
N ARG A 177 6.91 26.94 4.13
CA ARG A 177 6.13 27.91 4.90
C ARG A 177 5.19 27.21 5.87
N ALA A 178 4.53 26.13 5.43
CA ALA A 178 3.66 25.32 6.27
C ALA A 178 4.42 24.67 7.43
N ILE A 179 5.60 24.08 7.16
CA ILE A 179 6.45 23.49 8.20
C ILE A 179 6.91 24.54 9.21
N ASN A 180 7.39 25.70 8.74
CA ASN A 180 7.84 26.77 9.62
C ASN A 180 6.70 27.32 10.50
N TYR A 181 5.48 27.39 9.96
CA TYR A 181 4.30 27.78 10.74
C TYR A 181 3.96 26.75 11.81
N LEU A 182 3.97 25.46 11.48
CA LEU A 182 3.73 24.37 12.43
C LEU A 182 4.80 24.33 13.54
N THR A 183 6.08 24.50 13.19
CA THR A 183 7.18 24.60 14.17
C THR A 183 7.00 25.78 15.11
N ARG A 184 6.53 26.94 14.64
CA ARG A 184 6.25 28.11 15.51
C ARG A 184 5.06 27.92 16.46
N LEU A 185 4.11 27.07 16.10
CA LEU A 185 2.98 26.72 16.96
C LEU A 185 3.33 25.61 17.96
N SER A 186 4.38 24.83 17.68
CA SER A 186 4.80 23.73 18.53
C SER A 186 5.30 24.27 19.88
N PRO A 187 4.86 23.69 21.01
CA PRO A 187 5.43 24.00 22.32
C PRO A 187 6.80 23.31 22.54
N LEU A 188 7.24 22.47 21.60
CA LEU A 188 8.51 21.76 21.68
C LEU A 188 9.67 22.69 21.29
N ARG A 189 10.88 22.34 21.75
CA ARG A 189 12.11 22.99 21.27
C ARG A 189 12.31 22.70 19.79
N ASP A 190 12.83 23.67 19.02
CA ASP A 190 13.10 23.53 17.58
C ASP A 190 13.90 22.27 17.22
N GLU A 191 14.82 21.85 18.11
CA GLU A 191 15.62 20.63 17.95
C GLU A 191 14.74 19.35 17.91
N HIS A 192 13.68 19.32 18.71
CA HIS A 192 12.73 18.20 18.79
C HIS A 192 11.79 18.18 17.58
N ASP A 193 11.31 19.34 17.13
CA ASP A 193 10.53 19.44 15.89
C ASP A 193 11.33 18.97 14.67
N GLN A 194 12.60 19.40 14.58
CA GLN A 194 13.50 18.93 13.51
C GLN A 194 13.77 17.42 13.60
N MET A 195 13.86 16.87 14.81
CA MET A 195 14.01 15.42 15.01
C MET A 195 12.79 14.66 14.49
N LEU A 196 11.57 15.11 14.83
CA LEU A 196 10.32 14.52 14.34
C LEU A 196 10.22 14.58 12.81
N MET A 197 10.53 15.75 12.23
CA MET A 197 10.53 15.93 10.78
C MET A 197 11.54 15.03 10.07
N LYS A 198 12.77 14.92 10.60
CA LYS A 198 13.80 14.01 10.06
C LYS A 198 13.34 12.56 10.14
N LYS A 199 12.71 12.15 11.25
CA LYS A 199 12.18 10.79 11.43
C LYS A 199 11.06 10.51 10.41
N PHE A 200 10.10 11.43 10.25
CA PHE A 200 9.05 11.34 9.24
C PHE A 200 9.62 11.17 7.83
N VAL A 201 10.58 12.02 7.45
CA VAL A 201 11.22 11.99 6.12
C VAL A 201 11.98 10.69 5.89
N SER A 202 12.75 10.23 6.88
CA SER A 202 13.52 8.99 6.80
C SER A 202 12.60 7.79 6.58
N ILE A 203 11.54 7.65 7.38
CA ILE A 203 10.62 6.51 7.32
C ILE A 203 9.79 6.52 6.05
N SER A 204 9.29 7.69 5.65
CA SER A 204 8.57 7.85 4.39
C SER A 204 9.41 7.39 3.21
N ARG A 205 10.69 7.82 3.16
CA ARG A 205 11.62 7.39 2.11
C ARG A 205 11.97 5.91 2.18
N ALA A 206 12.25 5.39 3.37
CA ALA A 206 12.58 3.98 3.56
C ALA A 206 11.42 3.08 3.13
N THR A 207 10.20 3.44 3.49
CA THR A 207 9.00 2.64 3.17
C THR A 207 8.69 2.64 1.68
N ILE A 208 8.72 3.80 1.02
CA ILE A 208 8.48 3.85 -0.43
C ILE A 208 9.61 3.17 -1.21
N LYS A 209 10.88 3.47 -0.90
CA LYS A 209 12.02 2.81 -1.56
C LYS A 209 12.00 1.30 -1.34
N GLY A 210 11.64 0.88 -0.12
CA GLY A 210 11.46 -0.52 0.22
C GLY A 210 10.38 -1.18 -0.62
N THR A 211 9.23 -0.53 -0.75
CA THR A 211 8.11 -1.03 -1.57
C THR A 211 8.50 -1.14 -3.05
N ILE A 212 9.15 -0.12 -3.61
CA ILE A 212 9.61 -0.15 -5.01
C ILE A 212 10.66 -1.25 -5.23
N LEU A 213 11.64 -1.38 -4.33
CA LEU A 213 12.70 -2.37 -4.45
C LEU A 213 12.15 -3.79 -4.35
N VAL A 214 11.28 -4.05 -3.36
CA VAL A 214 10.57 -5.32 -3.22
C VAL A 214 9.77 -5.62 -4.47
N GLY A 215 9.05 -4.62 -4.99
CA GLY A 215 8.25 -4.78 -6.20
C GLY A 215 9.06 -5.15 -7.42
N ILE A 216 10.19 -4.48 -7.66
CA ILE A 216 11.10 -4.80 -8.77
C ILE A 216 11.62 -6.23 -8.63
N VAL A 217 12.07 -6.64 -7.45
CA VAL A 217 12.56 -8.01 -7.20
C VAL A 217 11.44 -9.03 -7.44
N GLN A 218 10.23 -8.77 -6.95
CA GLN A 218 9.08 -9.65 -7.15
C GLN A 218 8.66 -9.73 -8.63
N GLY A 219 8.65 -8.60 -9.35
CA GLY A 219 8.32 -8.57 -10.77
C GLY A 219 9.35 -9.31 -11.62
N ILE A 220 10.64 -9.20 -11.30
CA ILE A 220 11.70 -9.96 -11.98
C ILE A 220 11.52 -11.46 -11.69
N LEU A 221 11.40 -11.86 -10.43
CA LEU A 221 11.29 -13.28 -10.05
C LEU A 221 10.00 -13.92 -10.59
N GLY A 222 8.88 -13.21 -10.49
CA GLY A 222 7.59 -13.64 -11.01
C GLY A 222 7.56 -13.69 -12.54
N GLY A 223 8.13 -12.68 -13.21
CA GLY A 223 8.30 -12.68 -14.67
C GLY A 223 9.19 -13.83 -15.15
N LEU A 224 10.31 -14.11 -14.46
CA LEU A 224 11.15 -15.27 -14.75
C LEU A 224 10.42 -16.58 -14.54
N SER A 225 9.63 -16.70 -13.46
CA SER A 225 8.80 -17.88 -13.21
C SER A 225 7.80 -18.10 -14.35
N PHE A 226 7.15 -17.03 -14.81
CA PHE A 226 6.19 -17.09 -15.93
C PHE A 226 6.87 -17.45 -17.24
N TRP A 227 8.08 -16.93 -17.49
CA TRP A 227 8.86 -17.29 -18.66
C TRP A 227 9.24 -18.77 -18.68
N ILE A 228 9.72 -19.31 -17.55
CA ILE A 228 10.06 -20.74 -17.41
C ILE A 228 8.82 -21.62 -17.54
N ALA A 229 7.67 -21.17 -17.02
CA ALA A 229 6.40 -21.86 -17.15
C ALA A 229 5.79 -21.79 -18.56
N GLY A 230 6.40 -21.03 -19.49
CA GLY A 230 5.89 -20.87 -20.85
C GLY A 230 4.66 -19.96 -20.96
N ILE A 231 4.38 -19.13 -19.95
CA ILE A 231 3.30 -18.15 -20.01
C ILE A 231 3.71 -17.03 -20.99
N PRO A 232 2.84 -16.65 -21.94
CA PRO A 232 3.14 -15.59 -22.89
C PRO A 232 3.36 -14.25 -22.17
N SER A 233 4.16 -13.37 -22.78
CA SER A 233 4.39 -12.01 -22.28
C SER A 233 4.93 -11.92 -20.83
N PRO A 234 5.96 -12.70 -20.44
CA PRO A 234 6.45 -12.75 -19.05
C PRO A 234 6.95 -11.39 -18.53
N PHE A 235 7.49 -10.55 -19.41
CA PHE A 235 7.92 -9.19 -19.06
C PHE A 235 6.76 -8.31 -18.58
N ILE A 236 5.62 -8.38 -19.28
CA ILE A 236 4.42 -7.60 -18.95
C ILE A 236 3.83 -8.09 -17.63
N TRP A 237 3.73 -9.40 -17.45
CA TRP A 237 3.29 -9.97 -16.17
C TRP A 237 4.22 -9.60 -15.01
N GLY A 238 5.53 -9.56 -15.25
CA GLY A 238 6.50 -9.01 -14.31
C GLY A 238 6.19 -7.56 -13.94
N MET A 239 5.93 -6.68 -14.91
CA MET A 239 5.54 -5.28 -14.65
C MET A 239 4.23 -5.17 -13.86
N ILE A 240 3.23 -5.98 -14.21
CA ILE A 240 1.95 -6.05 -13.49
C ILE A 240 2.20 -6.47 -12.03
N MET A 241 3.08 -7.45 -11.79
CA MET A 241 3.48 -7.85 -10.45
C MET A 241 4.24 -6.75 -9.69
N VAL A 242 5.11 -5.97 -10.35
CA VAL A 242 5.73 -4.78 -9.74
C VAL A 242 4.64 -3.82 -9.28
N PHE A 243 3.63 -3.55 -10.10
CA PHE A 243 2.55 -2.65 -9.75
C PHE A 243 1.73 -3.15 -8.56
N PHE A 244 1.29 -4.40 -8.60
CA PHE A 244 0.50 -4.98 -7.52
C PHE A 244 1.29 -5.20 -6.23
N SER A 245 2.62 -5.36 -6.29
CA SER A 245 3.47 -5.52 -5.10
C SER A 245 3.36 -4.38 -4.07
N VAL A 246 2.85 -3.22 -4.49
CA VAL A 246 2.54 -2.11 -3.58
C VAL A 246 1.58 -2.56 -2.48
N ILE A 247 0.65 -3.47 -2.82
CA ILE A 247 -0.27 -4.11 -1.88
C ILE A 247 0.51 -5.16 -1.06
N PRO A 248 0.71 -4.97 0.25
CA PRO A 248 1.40 -5.96 1.07
C PRO A 248 0.57 -7.25 1.24
N LEU A 249 1.24 -8.37 1.54
CA LEU A 249 0.65 -9.71 1.76
C LEU A 249 -0.04 -10.34 0.54
N VAL A 250 -0.83 -9.57 -0.21
CA VAL A 250 -1.56 -10.03 -1.39
C VAL A 250 -0.76 -9.75 -2.66
N GLY A 251 -0.21 -8.54 -2.79
CA GLY A 251 0.83 -8.14 -3.74
C GLY A 251 0.78 -8.77 -5.12
N SER A 252 1.93 -9.25 -5.56
CA SER A 252 2.10 -10.05 -6.77
C SER A 252 1.34 -11.39 -6.75
N GLY A 253 0.87 -11.84 -5.57
CA GLY A 253 0.01 -13.01 -5.39
C GLY A 253 -1.30 -12.94 -6.16
N ILE A 254 -1.85 -11.74 -6.34
CA ILE A 254 -3.03 -11.50 -7.20
C ILE A 254 -2.79 -11.99 -8.63
N VAL A 255 -1.53 -12.01 -9.07
CA VAL A 255 -1.14 -12.39 -10.42
C VAL A 255 -0.74 -13.87 -10.49
N TRP A 256 0.26 -14.28 -9.70
CA TRP A 256 0.82 -15.63 -9.84
C TRP A 256 -0.09 -16.73 -9.29
N PHE A 257 -0.92 -16.44 -8.29
CA PHE A 257 -1.78 -17.47 -7.69
C PHE A 257 -2.90 -17.90 -8.65
N PRO A 258 -3.71 -16.99 -9.23
CA PRO A 258 -4.68 -17.36 -10.25
C PRO A 258 -4.02 -17.96 -11.50
N ALA A 259 -2.89 -17.43 -11.95
CA ALA A 259 -2.18 -17.97 -13.12
C ALA A 259 -1.75 -19.42 -12.91
N GLY A 260 -1.20 -19.74 -11.72
CA GLY A 260 -0.83 -21.11 -11.36
C GLY A 260 -2.04 -22.04 -11.32
N ILE A 261 -3.16 -21.59 -10.73
CA ILE A 261 -4.42 -22.36 -10.72
C ILE A 261 -4.94 -22.59 -12.15
N ILE A 262 -4.97 -21.56 -12.99
CA ILE A 262 -5.44 -21.66 -14.38
C ILE A 262 -4.60 -22.68 -15.16
N LEU A 263 -3.29 -22.70 -14.97
CA LEU A 263 -2.39 -23.68 -15.59
C LEU A 263 -2.73 -25.11 -15.15
N LEU A 264 -2.99 -25.33 -13.86
CA LEU A 264 -3.43 -26.63 -13.35
C LEU A 264 -4.78 -27.05 -13.97
N LEU A 265 -5.76 -26.13 -14.00
CA LEU A 265 -7.08 -26.35 -14.59
C LEU A 265 -7.01 -26.66 -16.10
N SER A 266 -6.03 -26.08 -16.78
CA SER A 266 -5.78 -26.28 -18.21
C SER A 266 -5.00 -27.55 -18.53
N GLY A 267 -4.60 -28.34 -17.52
CA GLY A 267 -3.84 -29.58 -17.68
C GLY A 267 -2.31 -29.42 -17.72
N ASN A 268 -1.79 -28.19 -17.58
CA ASN A 268 -0.36 -27.90 -17.51
C ASN A 268 0.14 -28.07 -16.06
N VAL A 269 0.12 -29.32 -15.59
CA VAL A 269 0.31 -29.67 -14.17
C VAL A 269 1.67 -29.22 -13.63
N TRP A 270 2.76 -29.49 -14.37
CA TRP A 270 4.11 -29.10 -13.94
C TRP A 270 4.25 -27.57 -13.87
N GLN A 271 3.75 -26.85 -14.87
CA GLN A 271 3.82 -25.39 -14.95
C GLN A 271 3.05 -24.76 -13.80
N GLY A 272 1.84 -25.26 -13.52
CA GLY A 272 0.99 -24.74 -12.45
C GLY A 272 1.62 -24.93 -11.07
N PHE A 273 2.11 -26.14 -10.75
CA PHE A 273 2.82 -26.38 -9.48
C PHE A 273 4.12 -25.60 -9.37
N PHE A 274 4.86 -25.44 -10.47
CA PHE A 274 6.08 -24.64 -10.50
C PHE A 274 5.79 -23.17 -10.18
N VAL A 275 4.81 -22.55 -10.85
CA VAL A 275 4.44 -21.15 -10.61
C VAL A 275 3.93 -20.94 -9.18
N LEU A 276 3.07 -21.81 -8.67
CA LEU A 276 2.58 -21.73 -7.29
C LEU A 276 3.70 -21.93 -6.27
N GLY A 277 4.58 -22.91 -6.50
CA GLY A 277 5.72 -23.20 -5.63
C GLY A 277 6.72 -22.03 -5.56
N VAL A 278 7.06 -21.44 -6.71
CA VAL A 278 7.92 -20.25 -6.77
C VAL A 278 7.23 -19.04 -6.15
N GLY A 279 5.93 -18.86 -6.38
CA GLY A 279 5.12 -17.80 -5.80
C GLY A 279 5.09 -17.82 -4.28
N ILE A 280 4.75 -18.98 -3.69
CA ILE A 280 4.69 -19.17 -2.24
C ILE A 280 6.10 -19.18 -1.62
N GLY A 281 7.04 -19.91 -2.21
CA GLY A 281 8.35 -20.15 -1.62
C GLY A 281 9.32 -18.99 -1.79
N ILE A 282 9.40 -18.40 -2.98
CA ILE A 282 10.42 -17.38 -3.31
C ILE A 282 9.79 -15.99 -3.28
N VAL A 283 8.76 -15.74 -4.08
CA VAL A 283 8.19 -14.40 -4.26
C VAL A 283 7.57 -13.85 -2.96
N SER A 284 6.85 -14.68 -2.22
CA SER A 284 6.24 -14.29 -0.94
C SER A 284 7.28 -14.10 0.17
N THR A 285 8.35 -14.92 0.17
CA THR A 285 9.45 -14.80 1.13
C THR A 285 10.22 -13.49 0.98
N VAL A 286 10.38 -13.01 -0.26
CA VAL A 286 10.98 -11.69 -0.53
C VAL A 286 10.18 -10.59 0.17
N ASP A 287 8.85 -10.62 0.10
CA ASP A 287 8.00 -9.61 0.77
C ASP A 287 8.18 -9.66 2.30
N ASN A 288 8.18 -10.86 2.87
CA ASN A 288 8.21 -11.09 4.31
C ASN A 288 9.57 -10.77 4.95
N ILE A 289 10.69 -10.89 4.22
CA ILE A 289 12.04 -10.67 4.76
C ILE A 289 12.58 -9.30 4.38
N LEU A 290 12.44 -8.91 3.12
CA LEU A 290 13.12 -7.74 2.57
C LEU A 290 12.45 -6.45 3.06
N ARG A 291 11.11 -6.44 3.16
CA ARG A 291 10.33 -5.26 3.58
C ARG A 291 10.59 -4.88 5.04
N PRO A 292 10.57 -5.79 6.05
CA PRO A 292 10.93 -5.44 7.43
C PRO A 292 12.39 -5.04 7.59
N ARG A 293 13.33 -5.63 6.83
CA ARG A 293 14.75 -5.23 6.88
C ARG A 293 14.99 -3.82 6.35
N LEU A 294 14.27 -3.42 5.31
CA LEU A 294 14.41 -2.09 4.70
C LEU A 294 13.74 -0.99 5.55
N VAL A 295 12.64 -1.30 6.23
CA VAL A 295 11.92 -0.33 7.10
C VAL A 295 12.47 -0.32 8.54
N GLY A 296 12.90 -1.48 9.06
CA GLY A 296 13.35 -1.65 10.44
C GLY A 296 14.75 -1.09 10.72
N ARG A 297 15.64 -1.03 9.71
CA ARG A 297 17.03 -0.58 9.91
C ARG A 297 17.13 0.89 10.31
N ASP A 298 16.26 1.76 9.80
CA ASP A 298 16.30 3.20 10.07
C ASP A 298 15.51 3.59 11.34
N THR A 299 14.69 2.68 11.87
CA THR A 299 13.69 3.03 12.89
C THR A 299 14.01 2.58 14.31
N HIS A 300 14.91 1.60 14.49
CA HIS A 300 15.19 0.94 15.79
C HIS A 300 13.91 0.39 16.47
N MET A 301 12.85 0.15 15.69
CA MET A 301 11.59 -0.38 16.21
C MET A 301 11.65 -1.90 16.31
N HIS A 302 11.12 -2.44 17.40
CA HIS A 302 10.98 -3.88 17.57
C HIS A 302 10.07 -4.46 16.45
N PRO A 303 10.40 -5.60 15.81
CA PRO A 303 9.62 -6.15 14.70
C PRO A 303 8.14 -6.36 15.03
N LEU A 304 7.82 -6.71 16.28
CA LEU A 304 6.44 -6.85 16.76
C LEU A 304 5.64 -5.54 16.65
N LEU A 305 6.26 -4.39 16.97
CA LEU A 305 5.61 -3.09 16.83
C LEU A 305 5.38 -2.76 15.36
N VAL A 306 6.33 -3.07 14.48
CA VAL A 306 6.17 -2.88 13.03
C VAL A 306 4.98 -3.72 12.53
N PHE A 307 4.86 -4.97 12.96
CA PHE A 307 3.75 -5.85 12.59
C PHE A 307 2.38 -5.32 13.03
N PHE A 308 2.24 -4.91 14.29
CA PHE A 308 0.96 -4.33 14.74
C PHE A 308 0.69 -2.97 14.11
N ALA A 309 1.72 -2.16 13.87
CA ALA A 309 1.59 -0.88 13.19
C ALA A 309 1.07 -1.06 11.76
N THR A 310 1.59 -2.04 11.02
CA THR A 310 1.12 -2.33 9.66
C THR A 310 -0.31 -2.87 9.70
N LEU A 311 -0.64 -3.86 10.54
CA LEU A 311 -2.00 -4.40 10.63
C LEU A 311 -3.05 -3.36 11.06
N GLY A 312 -2.76 -2.62 12.13
CA GLY A 312 -3.63 -1.55 12.61
C GLY A 312 -3.78 -0.43 11.57
N GLY A 313 -2.68 -0.08 10.90
CA GLY A 313 -2.69 0.84 9.78
C GLY A 313 -3.60 0.36 8.65
N LEU A 314 -3.43 -0.89 8.18
CA LEU A 314 -4.27 -1.49 7.13
C LEU A 314 -5.75 -1.46 7.49
N SER A 315 -6.09 -1.77 8.74
CA SER A 315 -7.47 -1.76 9.22
C SER A 315 -8.09 -0.37 9.23
N LEU A 316 -7.32 0.67 9.55
CA LEU A 316 -7.83 2.05 9.69
C LEU A 316 -7.81 2.85 8.39
N PHE A 317 -6.76 2.67 7.58
CA PHE A 317 -6.50 3.49 6.39
C PHE A 317 -6.46 2.67 5.09
N GLY A 318 -6.86 1.40 5.13
CA GLY A 318 -6.80 0.49 3.99
C GLY A 318 -5.37 0.24 3.51
N LEU A 319 -5.18 0.03 2.21
CA LEU A 319 -3.87 -0.26 1.61
C LEU A 319 -2.78 0.74 1.99
N LEU A 320 -3.15 2.02 2.11
CA LEU A 320 -2.22 3.11 2.44
C LEU A 320 -1.75 3.04 3.89
N GLY A 321 -2.56 2.43 4.76
CA GLY A 321 -2.27 2.16 6.16
C GLY A 321 -0.99 1.38 6.41
N PHE A 322 -0.56 0.58 5.44
CA PHE A 322 0.74 -0.07 5.46
C PHE A 322 1.91 0.91 5.64
N ILE A 323 1.82 2.06 4.98
CA ILE A 323 2.84 3.11 5.02
C ILE A 323 2.60 4.01 6.23
N ILE A 324 1.34 4.37 6.47
CA ILE A 324 0.92 5.32 7.51
C ILE A 324 1.16 4.76 8.91
N GLY A 325 0.84 3.48 9.14
CA GLY A 325 0.92 2.84 10.45
C GLY A 325 2.32 2.91 11.08
N PRO A 326 3.38 2.40 10.42
CA PRO A 326 4.75 2.50 10.92
C PRO A 326 5.22 3.94 11.14
N ILE A 327 4.77 4.89 10.33
CA ILE A 327 5.09 6.32 10.52
C ILE A 327 4.49 6.84 11.81
N ILE A 328 3.19 6.59 12.06
CA ILE A 328 2.51 7.03 13.28
C ILE A 328 3.19 6.45 14.52
N VAL A 329 3.44 5.14 14.53
CA VAL A 329 4.10 4.48 15.68
C VAL A 329 5.52 5.00 15.89
N ALA A 330 6.28 5.24 14.83
CA ALA A 330 7.62 5.77 14.97
C ALA A 330 7.65 7.23 15.47
N LEU A 331 6.70 8.06 15.04
CA LEU A 331 6.56 9.43 15.56
C LEU A 331 6.16 9.41 17.03
N PHE A 332 5.26 8.50 17.43
CA PHE A 332 4.93 8.29 18.84
C PHE A 332 6.17 7.89 19.66
N LEU A 333 6.98 6.95 19.16
CA LEU A 333 8.21 6.54 19.84
C LEU A 333 9.24 7.68 19.92
N ALA A 334 9.34 8.51 18.88
CA ALA A 334 10.19 9.69 18.91
C ALA A 334 9.71 10.71 19.96
N LEU A 335 8.40 10.92 20.09
CA LEU A 335 7.83 11.74 21.15
C LEU A 335 8.08 11.15 22.54
N ALA A 336 7.96 9.83 22.71
CA ALA A 336 8.29 9.15 23.96
C ALA A 336 9.79 9.26 24.32
N GLU A 337 10.67 9.25 23.33
CA GLU A 337 12.11 9.48 23.51
C GLU A 337 12.39 10.92 23.94
N ILE A 338 11.72 11.90 23.32
CA ILE A 338 11.79 13.33 23.71
C ILE A 338 11.32 13.49 25.16
N TYR A 339 10.16 12.92 25.52
CA TYR A 339 9.64 12.94 26.89
C TYR A 339 10.65 12.36 27.88
N THR A 340 11.23 11.20 27.57
CA THR A 340 12.20 10.55 28.46
C THR A 340 13.46 11.39 28.64
N LYS A 341 13.94 12.07 27.59
CA LYS A 341 15.11 12.95 27.63
C LYS A 341 14.85 14.23 28.42
N GLU A 342 13.72 14.89 28.17
CA GLU A 342 13.39 16.18 28.77
C GLU A 342 13.00 16.04 30.25
N PHE A 343 12.28 14.97 30.59
CA PHE A 343 11.83 14.68 31.96
C PHE A 343 12.76 13.74 32.73
N HIS A 344 13.93 13.37 32.19
CA HIS A 344 14.83 12.36 32.77
C HIS A 344 15.15 12.61 34.26
N ARG A 345 15.48 13.86 34.63
CA ARG A 345 15.83 14.23 36.01
C ARG A 345 14.64 14.08 36.96
N GLN A 346 13.45 14.46 36.52
CA GLN A 346 12.21 14.41 37.32
C GLN A 346 11.72 12.97 37.47
N LEU A 347 11.81 12.16 36.41
CA LEU A 347 11.51 10.74 36.45
C LEU A 347 12.45 10.00 37.40
N LYS A 348 13.76 10.32 37.37
CA LYS A 348 14.75 9.73 38.28
C LYS A 348 14.48 10.10 39.74
N SER A 349 14.18 11.37 40.03
CA SER A 349 13.86 11.79 41.40
C SER A 349 12.56 11.14 41.91
N TYR A 350 11.53 11.04 41.08
CA TYR A 350 10.27 10.39 41.43
C TYR A 350 10.45 8.89 41.70
N ASN A 351 11.20 8.19 40.84
CA ASN A 351 11.45 6.77 41.01
C ASN A 351 12.33 6.47 42.23
N GLN A 352 13.34 7.29 42.51
CA GLN A 352 14.16 7.17 43.72
C GLN A 352 13.34 7.40 45.00
N ALA A 353 12.40 8.35 44.99
CA ALA A 353 11.47 8.55 46.09
C ALA A 353 10.52 7.34 46.28
N LYS A 354 10.25 6.58 45.22
CA LYS A 354 9.39 5.39 45.24
C LYS A 354 10.10 4.12 45.70
N THR A 355 11.41 3.97 45.47
CA THR A 355 12.23 2.85 45.98
C THR A 355 12.92 3.15 47.31
N GLY A 356 12.68 4.32 47.90
CA GLY A 356 13.17 4.73 49.22
C GLY A 356 12.19 4.44 50.37
N ALA A 357 11.45 3.33 50.29
CA ALA A 357 10.69 2.71 51.39
C ALA A 357 11.04 1.23 51.46
#